data_AF-A0A950F522-F1
#
_entry.id   AF-A0A950F522-F1
#
_cell.length_a   1.000
_cell.length_b   1.000
_cell.length_c   1.000
_cell.angle_alpha   90.00
_cell.angle_beta   90.00
_cell.angle_gamma   90.00
#
_symmetry.space_group_name_H-M   'P 1'
#
loop_
_entity.id
_entity.type
_entity.pdbx_description
1 polymer ?
#
loop_
_entity_poly.entity_id
_entity_poly.type
_entity_poly.pdbx_seq_one_letter_code
_entity_poly.pdbx_strand_id
1 'polypeptide(L)'
;MKIATIVGLACFALLALVQPVQQGAAAYAFVPPNRGVAPPPRATNQGPFLQVGPFAGTTFTGKFVYVISITVKSVIPSSDVIACTGTASTSDASFTRSITETASVAASRTTGSASCTVTIPYSWTLSTASSDVVNLGYSISAPATGSAGLPNRFSDQSIAQIHVPANGSTTTETIHATI
;
A
#
# COMPACT_ATOMS: atom_id res chain seq x y z
N MET A 1 -38.05 -34.94 -24.24
CA MET A 1 -37.59 -35.90 -23.23
C MET A 1 -36.85 -35.11 -22.15
N LYS A 2 -37.49 -34.92 -21.00
CA LYS A 2 -37.02 -34.06 -19.90
C LYS A 2 -36.19 -34.93 -18.94
N ILE A 3 -34.93 -34.55 -18.68
CA ILE A 3 -34.08 -35.23 -17.69
C ILE A 3 -34.01 -34.35 -16.45
N ALA A 4 -34.40 -34.93 -15.33
CA ALA A 4 -34.51 -34.34 -14.02
C ALA A 4 -33.23 -34.51 -13.19
N THR A 5 -32.90 -33.45 -12.46
CA THR A 5 -32.41 -33.35 -11.08
C THR A 5 -31.66 -34.53 -10.44
N ILE A 6 -30.43 -34.28 -9.98
CA ILE A 6 -29.89 -34.85 -8.73
C ILE A 6 -29.23 -33.71 -7.94
N VAL A 7 -29.84 -33.35 -6.81
CA VAL A 7 -29.31 -32.46 -5.77
C VAL A 7 -28.54 -33.33 -4.79
N GLY A 8 -27.21 -33.22 -4.80
CA GLY A 8 -26.34 -33.86 -3.82
C GLY A 8 -26.03 -32.89 -2.68
N LEU A 9 -26.74 -33.04 -1.56
CA LEU A 9 -26.51 -32.30 -0.32
C LEU A 9 -25.41 -33.01 0.47
N ALA A 10 -24.16 -32.53 0.37
CA ALA A 10 -23.04 -33.04 1.15
C ALA A 10 -22.75 -32.10 2.33
N CYS A 11 -23.04 -32.61 3.52
CA CYS A 11 -22.72 -32.03 4.82
C CYS A 11 -21.19 -31.99 5.00
N PHE A 12 -20.58 -30.80 4.99
CA PHE A 12 -19.17 -30.62 5.29
C PHE A 12 -19.01 -29.98 6.67
N ALA A 13 -18.41 -30.74 7.58
CA ALA A 13 -18.13 -30.35 8.95
C ALA A 13 -17.16 -29.16 9.01
N LEU A 14 -17.54 -28.14 9.77
CA LEU A 14 -16.67 -27.03 10.17
C LEU A 14 -15.55 -27.55 11.09
N LEU A 15 -14.33 -27.67 10.58
CA LEU A 15 -13.12 -27.70 11.40
C LEU A 15 -12.57 -26.26 11.48
N ALA A 16 -12.85 -25.58 12.59
CA ALA A 16 -12.26 -24.30 12.91
C ALA A 16 -10.78 -24.50 13.27
N LEU A 17 -9.88 -24.20 12.33
CA LEU A 17 -8.45 -24.04 12.60
C LEU A 17 -8.24 -22.67 13.28
N VAL A 18 -8.01 -22.70 14.58
CA VAL A 18 -7.56 -21.56 15.37
C VAL A 18 -6.18 -21.17 14.86
N GLN A 19 -6.04 -19.99 14.25
CA GLN A 19 -4.73 -19.44 13.91
C GLN A 19 -4.09 -18.84 15.17
N PRO A 20 -2.77 -19.02 15.38
CA PRO A 20 -2.07 -18.33 16.45
C PRO A 20 -2.02 -16.83 16.10
N VAL A 21 -2.66 -16.02 16.94
CA VAL A 21 -2.45 -14.57 16.94
C VAL A 21 -0.98 -14.32 17.28
N GLN A 22 -0.18 -13.89 16.30
CA GLN A 22 1.11 -13.28 16.57
C GLN A 22 0.86 -11.89 17.16
N GLN A 23 0.69 -11.86 18.49
CA GLN A 23 0.84 -10.64 19.26
C GLN A 23 2.29 -10.17 19.10
N GLY A 24 2.47 -9.10 18.32
CA GLY A 24 3.71 -8.33 18.34
C GLY A 24 4.02 -8.00 19.79
N ALA A 25 5.19 -8.43 20.25
CA ALA A 25 5.67 -8.19 21.60
C ALA A 25 5.81 -6.68 21.81
N ALA A 26 4.76 -6.05 22.34
CA ALA A 26 4.95 -4.84 23.12
C ALA A 26 5.82 -5.26 24.31
N ALA A 27 7.07 -4.81 24.30
CA ALA A 27 7.99 -4.95 25.42
C ALA A 27 7.44 -4.17 26.62
N TYR A 28 6.46 -4.77 27.31
CA TYR A 28 6.13 -4.39 28.67
C TYR A 28 7.30 -4.85 29.52
N ALA A 29 8.20 -3.91 29.83
CA ALA A 29 9.19 -4.11 30.85
C ALA A 29 8.46 -4.53 32.14
N PHE A 30 8.61 -5.80 32.51
CA PHE A 30 8.14 -6.31 33.79
C PHE A 30 8.92 -5.58 34.89
N VAL A 31 8.28 -4.59 35.51
CA VAL A 31 8.81 -3.93 36.70
C VAL A 31 8.46 -4.84 37.87
N PRO A 32 9.42 -5.53 38.52
CA PRO A 32 9.12 -6.33 39.70
C PRO A 32 8.58 -5.44 40.81
N PRO A 33 7.67 -5.95 41.67
CA PRO A 33 7.09 -5.19 42.76
C PRO A 33 8.10 -5.06 43.92
N ASN A 34 9.13 -4.23 43.72
CA ASN A 34 10.02 -3.85 44.82
C ASN A 34 9.39 -2.69 45.59
N ARG A 35 8.91 -3.03 46.79
CA ARG A 35 8.47 -2.07 47.80
C ARG A 35 9.57 -1.04 48.07
N GLY A 36 9.21 0.24 47.96
CA GLY A 36 9.64 1.24 48.93
C GLY A 36 10.73 2.24 48.52
N VAL A 37 11.32 2.16 47.34
CA VAL A 37 12.22 3.22 46.86
C VAL A 37 11.83 3.57 45.44
N ALA A 38 11.23 4.75 45.25
CA ALA A 38 11.02 5.29 43.91
C ALA A 38 12.40 5.36 43.22
N PRO A 39 12.61 4.67 42.08
CA PRO A 39 13.85 4.84 41.34
C PRO A 39 14.01 6.33 41.04
N PRO A 40 15.22 6.89 41.20
CA PRO A 40 15.46 8.28 40.81
C PRO A 40 14.98 8.45 39.37
N PRO A 41 14.32 9.59 39.03
CA PRO A 41 13.85 9.83 37.68
C PRO A 41 15.03 9.56 36.74
N ARG A 42 14.88 8.54 35.90
CA ARG A 42 15.91 8.18 34.92
C ARG A 42 16.07 9.42 34.07
N ALA A 43 17.19 10.13 34.23
CA ALA A 43 17.55 11.21 33.35
C ALA A 43 17.61 10.59 31.95
N THR A 44 16.54 10.80 31.18
CA THR A 44 16.56 10.47 29.77
C THR A 44 17.62 11.41 29.21
N ASN A 45 18.79 10.86 28.88
CA ASN A 45 19.75 11.49 27.98
C ASN A 45 19.14 11.59 26.57
N GLN A 46 17.93 12.17 26.47
CA GLN A 46 17.49 12.85 25.29
C GLN A 46 18.37 14.10 25.27
N GLY A 47 19.54 13.96 24.64
CA GLY A 47 20.28 15.14 24.17
C GLY A 47 19.29 16.05 23.43
N PRO A 48 19.53 17.36 23.40
CA PRO A 48 18.58 18.32 22.84
C PRO A 48 18.13 17.79 21.48
N PHE A 49 16.85 17.40 21.38
CA PHE A 49 16.26 17.14 20.09
C PHE A 49 16.48 18.43 19.32
N LEU A 50 17.30 18.38 18.28
CA LEU A 50 17.47 19.52 17.40
C LEU A 50 16.08 19.83 16.88
N GLN A 51 15.46 20.87 17.43
CA GLN A 51 14.19 21.37 16.98
C GLN A 51 14.46 21.92 15.58
N VAL A 52 14.18 21.10 14.58
CA VAL A 52 14.26 21.52 13.19
C VAL A 52 13.21 22.62 13.04
N GLY A 53 13.66 23.83 12.75
CA GLY A 53 12.79 24.99 12.58
C GLY A 53 11.73 24.75 11.49
N PRO A 54 10.71 25.63 11.41
CA PRO A 54 9.70 25.52 10.36
C PRO A 54 10.39 25.51 8.99
N PHE A 55 10.02 24.54 8.17
CA PHE A 55 10.57 24.40 6.83
C PHE A 55 10.02 25.52 5.94
N ALA A 56 10.92 26.35 5.41
CA ALA A 56 10.57 27.32 4.38
C ALA A 56 10.56 26.61 3.03
N GLY A 57 9.37 26.25 2.54
CA GLY A 57 9.19 25.68 1.22
C GLY A 57 7.88 26.13 0.59
N THR A 58 7.73 25.89 -0.70
CA THR A 58 6.49 26.16 -1.43
C THR A 58 5.63 24.91 -1.46
N THR A 59 4.33 25.05 -1.26
CA THR A 59 3.39 23.92 -1.32
C THR A 59 2.93 23.68 -2.75
N PHE A 60 3.09 22.44 -3.20
CA PHE A 60 2.68 21.92 -4.49
C PHE A 60 1.53 20.94 -4.32
N THR A 61 0.46 21.12 -5.07
CA THR A 61 -0.76 20.32 -5.00
C THR A 61 -1.13 19.78 -6.37
N GLY A 62 -1.76 18.62 -6.39
CA GLY A 62 -2.22 18.00 -7.63
C GLY A 62 -2.73 16.59 -7.38
N LYS A 63 -2.78 15.80 -8.45
CA LYS A 63 -3.07 14.36 -8.34
C LYS A 63 -2.38 13.53 -9.42
N PHE A 64 -2.00 12.31 -9.04
CA PHE A 64 -1.59 11.27 -9.97
C PHE A 64 -2.76 10.32 -10.21
N VAL A 65 -3.02 9.98 -11.47
CA VAL A 65 -4.09 9.06 -11.88
C VAL A 65 -3.47 7.89 -12.63
N TYR A 66 -3.56 6.69 -12.09
CA TYR A 66 -3.07 5.47 -12.72
C TYR A 66 -4.25 4.73 -13.31
N VAL A 67 -4.31 4.65 -14.64
CA VAL A 67 -5.31 3.89 -15.39
C VAL A 67 -4.68 2.56 -15.79
N ILE A 68 -4.94 1.51 -15.01
CA ILE A 68 -4.29 0.22 -15.17
C ILE A 68 -5.28 -0.77 -15.80
N SER A 69 -4.90 -1.30 -16.96
CA SER A 69 -5.59 -2.38 -17.65
C SER A 69 -4.81 -3.68 -17.48
N ILE A 70 -5.46 -4.73 -17.00
CA ILE A 70 -4.84 -5.99 -16.60
C ILE A 70 -5.41 -7.13 -17.44
N THR A 71 -4.54 -7.87 -18.13
CA THR A 71 -4.88 -9.17 -18.69
C THR A 71 -4.66 -10.24 -17.63
N VAL A 72 -5.70 -10.98 -17.25
CA VAL A 72 -5.60 -12.04 -16.24
C VAL A 72 -5.34 -13.37 -16.96
N LYS A 73 -4.06 -13.79 -17.01
CA LYS A 73 -3.65 -15.08 -17.61
C LYS A 73 -3.40 -16.16 -16.57
N SER A 74 -3.13 -15.77 -15.34
CA SER A 74 -2.96 -16.70 -14.22
C SER A 74 -4.29 -17.36 -13.83
N VAL A 75 -4.17 -18.52 -13.17
CA VAL A 75 -5.30 -19.29 -12.61
C VAL A 75 -5.92 -18.65 -11.35
N ILE A 76 -5.87 -17.31 -11.23
CA ILE A 76 -6.50 -16.61 -10.12
C ILE A 76 -8.01 -16.85 -10.21
N PRO A 77 -8.64 -17.45 -9.18
CA PRO A 77 -10.09 -17.63 -9.14
C PRO A 77 -10.82 -16.32 -9.42
N SER A 78 -11.96 -16.35 -10.13
CA SER A 78 -12.75 -15.15 -10.41
C SER A 78 -13.33 -14.49 -9.16
N SER A 79 -13.44 -15.23 -8.06
CA SER A 79 -13.84 -14.75 -6.74
C SER A 79 -12.77 -13.94 -6.03
N ASP A 80 -11.50 -14.07 -6.42
CA ASP A 80 -10.40 -13.40 -5.73
C ASP A 80 -10.31 -11.94 -6.16
N VAL A 81 -10.07 -11.07 -5.18
CA VAL A 81 -9.93 -9.64 -5.39
C VAL A 81 -8.53 -9.35 -5.94
N ILE A 82 -8.49 -8.66 -7.08
CA ILE A 82 -7.26 -8.04 -7.59
C ILE A 82 -7.24 -6.61 -7.05
N ALA A 83 -6.16 -6.20 -6.41
CA ALA A 83 -5.95 -4.83 -5.95
C ALA A 83 -4.81 -4.17 -6.72
N CYS A 84 -5.02 -2.91 -7.09
CA CYS A 84 -4.05 -2.08 -7.76
C CYS A 84 -3.60 -0.98 -6.83
N THR A 85 -2.30 -0.72 -6.80
CA THR A 85 -1.68 0.31 -5.98
C THR A 85 -0.87 1.21 -6.88
N GLY A 86 -1.04 2.51 -6.72
CA GLY A 86 -0.15 3.52 -7.29
C GLY A 86 0.77 4.06 -6.20
N THR A 87 2.01 4.35 -6.56
CA THR A 87 2.98 4.99 -5.67
C THR A 87 3.62 6.19 -6.35
N ALA A 88 3.66 7.32 -5.67
CA ALA A 88 4.41 8.49 -6.09
C ALA A 88 5.37 8.88 -4.96
N SER A 89 6.65 9.00 -5.26
CA SER A 89 7.65 9.40 -4.26
C SER A 89 8.56 10.47 -4.80
N THR A 90 8.93 11.43 -3.97
CA THR A 90 9.88 12.48 -4.32
C THR A 90 10.86 12.68 -3.19
N SER A 91 12.10 12.98 -3.55
CA SER A 91 13.12 13.45 -2.64
C SER A 91 13.40 14.91 -2.99
N ASP A 92 13.30 15.79 -1.99
CA ASP A 92 13.79 17.15 -2.13
C ASP A 92 15.30 17.09 -2.42
N ALA A 93 15.82 17.91 -3.34
CA ALA A 93 17.21 17.92 -3.78
C ALA A 93 18.24 18.06 -2.62
N SER A 94 17.81 18.51 -1.45
CA SER A 94 18.60 18.54 -0.22
C SER A 94 18.82 17.15 0.42
N PHE A 95 18.17 16.10 -0.11
CA PHE A 95 18.15 14.70 0.38
C PHE A 95 17.76 14.50 1.85
N THR A 96 17.30 15.55 2.55
CA THR A 96 16.88 15.47 3.96
C THR A 96 15.44 14.98 4.13
N ARG A 97 14.67 14.94 3.05
CA ARG A 97 13.25 14.57 3.06
C ARG A 97 12.91 13.70 1.86
N SER A 98 12.32 12.55 2.16
CA SER A 98 11.62 11.71 1.20
C SER A 98 10.14 11.73 1.54
N ILE A 99 9.31 12.00 0.54
CA ILE A 99 7.85 11.98 0.65
C ILE A 99 7.37 10.85 -0.25
N THR A 100 6.52 9.98 0.30
CA THR A 100 5.90 8.89 -0.46
C THR A 100 4.40 8.93 -0.23
N GLU A 101 3.66 8.95 -1.33
CA GLU A 101 2.21 8.83 -1.37
C GLU A 101 1.83 7.49 -1.99
N THR A 102 0.79 6.87 -1.47
CA THR A 102 0.31 5.57 -1.93
C THR A 102 -1.21 5.52 -1.85
N ALA A 103 -1.86 4.99 -2.88
CA ALA A 103 -3.28 4.66 -2.82
C ALA A 103 -3.51 3.31 -3.48
N SER A 104 -4.54 2.61 -3.00
CA SER A 104 -4.92 1.30 -3.50
C SER A 104 -6.43 1.22 -3.74
N VAL A 105 -6.83 0.50 -4.79
CA VAL A 105 -8.24 0.23 -5.11
C VAL A 105 -8.41 -1.22 -5.54
N ALA A 106 -9.61 -1.79 -5.29
CA ALA A 106 -9.98 -3.05 -5.89
C ALA A 106 -10.24 -2.87 -7.40
N ALA A 107 -9.80 -3.82 -8.20
CA ALA A 107 -10.03 -3.82 -9.64
C ALA A 107 -11.44 -4.31 -9.99
N SER A 108 -12.04 -3.67 -10.98
CA SER A 108 -13.24 -4.16 -11.66
C SER A 108 -12.85 -5.32 -12.56
N ARG A 109 -13.41 -6.51 -12.32
CA ARG A 109 -12.96 -7.75 -12.96
C ARG A 109 -14.02 -8.34 -13.89
N THR A 110 -13.57 -8.85 -15.03
CA THR A 110 -14.35 -9.67 -15.97
C THR A 110 -13.59 -10.97 -16.25
N THR A 111 -14.19 -11.86 -17.04
CA THR A 111 -13.52 -13.10 -17.46
C THR A 111 -12.27 -12.75 -18.29
N GLY A 112 -11.09 -13.06 -17.74
CA GLY A 112 -9.80 -12.85 -18.41
C GLY A 112 -9.24 -11.43 -18.37
N SER A 113 -9.92 -10.48 -17.72
CA SER A 113 -9.44 -9.08 -17.63
C SER A 113 -9.83 -8.41 -16.32
N ALA A 114 -9.04 -7.43 -15.89
CA ALA A 114 -9.37 -6.55 -14.78
C ALA A 114 -8.90 -5.12 -15.08
N SER A 115 -9.54 -4.13 -14.48
CA SER A 115 -9.14 -2.73 -14.63
C SER A 115 -9.33 -1.95 -13.34
N CYS A 116 -8.52 -0.92 -13.16
CA CYS A 116 -8.54 -0.08 -11.97
C CYS A 116 -8.08 1.34 -12.32
N THR A 117 -8.64 2.30 -11.61
CA THR A 117 -8.23 3.70 -11.66
C THR A 117 -7.84 4.13 -10.26
N VAL A 118 -6.53 4.25 -10.02
CA VAL A 118 -6.00 4.73 -8.73
C VAL A 118 -5.81 6.23 -8.84
N THR A 119 -6.33 7.00 -7.89
CA THR A 119 -6.08 8.44 -7.80
C THR A 119 -5.37 8.76 -6.49
N ILE A 120 -4.22 9.43 -6.59
CA ILE A 120 -3.42 9.89 -5.46
C ILE A 120 -3.45 11.43 -5.45
N PRO A 121 -4.33 12.07 -4.66
CA PRO A 121 -4.19 13.50 -4.41
C PRO A 121 -2.94 13.73 -3.56
N TYR A 122 -2.20 14.80 -3.82
CA TYR A 122 -1.01 15.16 -3.06
C TYR A 122 -0.97 16.65 -2.69
N SER A 123 -0.25 16.94 -1.61
CA SER A 123 0.09 18.29 -1.15
C SER A 123 1.47 18.25 -0.50
N TRP A 124 2.50 18.62 -1.25
CA TRP A 124 3.90 18.52 -0.84
C TRP A 124 4.54 19.90 -0.66
N THR A 125 5.16 20.13 0.50
CA THR A 125 5.95 21.35 0.71
C THR A 125 7.41 21.05 0.36
N LEU A 126 7.90 21.66 -0.72
CA LEU A 126 9.22 21.40 -1.31
C LEU A 126 10.05 22.69 -1.38
N SER A 127 11.37 22.59 -1.21
CA SER A 127 12.27 23.75 -1.32
C SER A 127 12.66 24.05 -2.77
N THR A 128 12.77 23.02 -3.62
CA THR A 128 13.30 23.14 -4.98
C THR A 128 12.50 22.36 -6.03
N ALA A 129 11.18 22.55 -6.07
CA ALA A 129 10.31 21.74 -6.94
C ALA A 129 10.68 21.74 -8.44
N SER A 130 11.32 22.80 -8.95
CA SER A 130 11.78 22.86 -10.35
C SER A 130 12.91 21.87 -10.66
N SER A 131 13.68 21.44 -9.67
CA SER A 131 14.74 20.42 -9.81
C SER A 131 14.36 19.08 -9.19
N ASP A 132 13.36 19.05 -8.31
CA ASP A 132 12.91 17.82 -7.67
C ASP A 132 12.26 16.88 -8.69
N VAL A 133 12.48 15.59 -8.49
CA VAL A 133 11.97 14.52 -9.35
C VAL A 133 11.00 13.65 -8.56
N VAL A 134 9.92 13.26 -9.22
CA VAL A 134 8.92 12.33 -8.74
C VAL A 134 9.15 10.98 -9.42
N ASN A 135 9.37 9.95 -8.63
CA ASN A 135 9.39 8.55 -9.03
C ASN A 135 7.97 8.00 -8.95
N LEU A 136 7.44 7.57 -10.09
CA LEU A 136 6.15 6.91 -10.18
C LEU A 136 6.34 5.39 -10.28
N GLY A 137 5.48 4.66 -9.58
CA GLY A 137 5.43 3.20 -9.63
C GLY A 137 4.01 2.71 -9.45
N TYR A 138 3.81 1.43 -9.74
CA TYR A 138 2.57 0.75 -9.43
C TYR A 138 2.85 -0.68 -8.95
N SER A 139 1.87 -1.23 -8.25
CA SER A 139 1.83 -2.66 -7.98
C SER A 139 0.43 -3.24 -8.18
N ILE A 140 0.40 -4.51 -8.56
CA ILE A 140 -0.82 -5.31 -8.70
C ILE A 140 -0.67 -6.51 -7.78
N SER A 141 -1.65 -6.72 -6.92
CA SER A 141 -1.71 -7.85 -6.01
C SER A 141 -3.00 -8.63 -6.21
N ALA A 142 -2.90 -9.95 -6.20
CA ALA A 142 -4.03 -10.86 -6.21
C ALA A 142 -3.75 -11.96 -5.17
N PRO A 143 -4.00 -11.66 -3.88
CA PRO A 143 -3.80 -12.64 -2.82
C PRO A 143 -4.79 -13.77 -2.97
N ALA A 144 -4.34 -14.99 -2.70
CA ALA A 144 -5.23 -16.15 -2.64
C ALA A 144 -6.20 -15.98 -1.47
N THR A 145 -7.49 -16.23 -1.71
CA THR A 145 -8.51 -16.19 -0.63
C THR A 145 -8.79 -17.56 0.00
N GLY A 146 -8.22 -18.63 -0.56
CA GLY A 146 -8.40 -20.01 -0.11
C GLY A 146 -7.49 -20.43 1.06
N SER A 147 -7.86 -21.52 1.75
CA SER A 147 -7.14 -22.06 2.93
C SER A 147 -5.69 -22.49 2.66
N ALA A 148 -5.31 -22.69 1.40
CA ALA A 148 -3.96 -23.04 0.98
C ALA A 148 -3.03 -21.82 0.76
N GLY A 149 -3.55 -20.58 0.77
CA GLY A 149 -2.76 -19.36 0.59
C GLY A 149 -2.12 -19.18 -0.80
N LEU A 150 -2.49 -20.02 -1.78
CA LEU A 150 -1.99 -20.01 -3.14
C LEU A 150 -3.12 -20.25 -4.16
N PRO A 151 -2.97 -19.79 -5.41
CA PRO A 151 -1.85 -19.01 -5.94
C PRO A 151 -1.93 -17.53 -5.54
N ASN A 152 -0.81 -16.94 -5.11
CA ASN A 152 -0.68 -15.50 -4.92
C ASN A 152 0.09 -14.91 -6.11
N ARG A 153 -0.34 -13.75 -6.61
CA ARG A 153 0.36 -13.01 -7.66
C ARG A 153 0.61 -11.59 -7.20
N PHE A 154 1.85 -11.16 -7.39
CA PHE A 154 2.30 -9.81 -7.10
C PHE A 154 3.18 -9.33 -8.25
N SER A 155 2.98 -8.08 -8.66
CA SER A 155 3.78 -7.41 -9.69
C SER A 155 4.02 -5.97 -9.26
N ASP A 156 5.29 -5.57 -9.18
CA ASP A 156 5.69 -4.19 -8.93
C ASP A 156 6.55 -3.69 -10.08
N GLN A 157 6.29 -2.48 -10.54
CA GLN A 157 7.08 -1.87 -11.59
C GLN A 157 7.21 -0.36 -11.38
N SER A 158 8.39 0.16 -11.70
CA SER A 158 8.61 1.60 -11.89
C SER A 158 8.05 2.02 -13.24
N ILE A 159 7.49 3.22 -13.32
CA ILE A 159 6.91 3.78 -14.56
C ILE A 159 7.86 4.80 -15.15
N ALA A 160 7.86 6.00 -14.58
CA ALA A 160 8.58 7.16 -15.08
C ALA A 160 9.13 7.98 -13.92
N GLN A 161 10.19 8.72 -14.23
CA GLN A 161 10.67 9.82 -13.43
C GLN A 161 10.28 11.12 -14.13
N ILE A 162 9.54 11.97 -13.42
CA ILE A 162 9.06 13.25 -13.95
C ILE A 162 9.42 14.37 -12.98
N HIS A 163 9.51 15.60 -13.47
CA HIS A 163 9.58 16.75 -12.58
C HIS A 163 8.29 16.91 -11.78
N VAL A 164 8.37 17.55 -10.61
CA VAL A 164 7.19 17.89 -9.82
C VAL A 164 6.20 18.67 -10.70
N PRO A 165 4.98 18.17 -10.87
CA PRO A 165 4.00 18.84 -11.72
C PRO A 165 3.59 20.22 -11.19
N ALA A 166 3.09 21.08 -12.08
CA ALA A 166 2.57 22.38 -11.68
C ALA A 166 1.35 22.25 -10.74
N ASN A 167 1.08 23.29 -9.95
CA ASN A 167 -0.04 23.32 -9.01
C ASN A 167 -1.40 23.06 -9.69
N GLY A 168 -2.20 22.20 -9.06
CA GLY A 168 -3.53 21.80 -9.53
C GLY A 168 -3.52 20.84 -10.72
N SER A 169 -2.35 20.40 -11.17
CA SER A 169 -2.25 19.50 -12.32
C SER A 169 -2.75 18.08 -12.02
N THR A 170 -3.15 17.40 -13.09
CA THR A 170 -3.46 15.96 -13.10
C THR A 170 -2.45 15.28 -14.01
N THR A 171 -1.66 14.37 -13.44
CA THR A 171 -0.73 13.53 -14.21
C THR A 171 -1.35 12.16 -14.36
N THR A 172 -1.60 11.72 -15.60
CA THR A 172 -2.24 10.44 -15.88
C THR A 172 -1.25 9.46 -16.47
N GLU A 173 -1.09 8.30 -15.84
CA GLU A 173 -0.30 7.18 -16.32
C GLU A 173 -1.22 6.07 -16.83
N THR A 174 -1.05 5.65 -18.09
CA THR A 174 -1.81 4.54 -18.68
C THR A 174 -0.94 3.29 -18.72
N ILE A 175 -1.39 2.23 -18.07
CA ILE A 175 -0.58 1.03 -17.81
C ILE A 175 -1.31 -0.19 -18.37
N HIS A 176 -0.57 -1.04 -19.08
CA HIS A 176 -1.03 -2.34 -19.56
C HIS A 176 -0.18 -3.43 -18.92
N ALA A 177 -0.80 -4.24 -18.07
CA ALA A 177 -0.13 -5.31 -17.33
C ALA A 177 -0.76 -6.67 -17.59
N THR A 178 -0.01 -7.73 -17.28
CA THR A 178 -0.51 -9.11 -17.30
C THR A 178 -0.16 -9.78 -15.99
N ILE A 179 -1.12 -10.43 -15.35
CA ILE A 179 -0.90 -11.21 -14.11
C ILE A 179 -1.27 -12.67 -14.26
#